data_AF-A0A3D5FFN0-F1
#
_entry.id   AF-A0A3D5FFN0-F1
#
_cell.length_a   1.000
_cell.length_b   1.000
_cell.length_c   1.000
_cell.angle_alpha   90.00
_cell.angle_beta   90.00
_cell.angle_gamma   90.00
#
_symmetry.space_group_name_H-M   'P 1'
#
loop_
_entity.id
_entity.type
_entity.pdbx_description
1 polymer ?
#
loop_
_entity_poly.entity_id
_entity_poly.type
_entity_poly.pdbx_seq_one_letter_code
_entity_poly.pdbx_strand_id
1 'polypeptide(L)'
;MVDQASHALIRQAPDGLMEALTARLGDQVSPEFLQCQVEVCTRVCGPVSEVREDLLSLRQAVIEVIAEFGLSLVAASTHPYAIASELEHTHKTRYDDLAQDMQQVVRRMLICGMHVHVGIEDDELRVDLLGQAAYIIPHLLALSTSSP
;
A
#
# COMPACT_ATOMS: atom_id res chain seq x y z
N MET A 1 -5.31 5.68 5.11
CA MET A 1 -5.74 7.09 5.08
C MET A 1 -6.55 7.37 6.34
N VAL A 2 -6.30 8.49 6.99
CA VAL A 2 -6.94 8.90 8.25
C VAL A 2 -7.59 10.27 8.10
N ASP A 3 -8.60 10.54 8.91
CA ASP A 3 -9.18 11.88 9.07
C ASP A 3 -8.16 12.84 9.70
N GLN A 4 -8.04 14.07 9.19
CA GLN A 4 -7.04 15.05 9.66
C GLN A 4 -7.26 15.52 11.09
N ALA A 5 -8.51 15.58 11.56
CA ALA A 5 -8.83 16.14 12.87
C ALA A 5 -8.68 15.09 13.99
N SER A 6 -9.15 13.88 13.73
CA SER A 6 -9.21 12.80 14.71
C SER A 6 -8.06 11.80 14.60
N HIS A 7 -7.35 11.79 13.47
CA HIS A 7 -6.40 10.74 13.08
C HIS A 7 -7.00 9.33 13.05
N ALA A 8 -8.33 9.22 13.11
CA ALA A 8 -9.00 7.94 12.99
C ALA A 8 -8.93 7.46 11.53
N LEU A 9 -8.76 6.15 11.36
CA LEU A 9 -8.83 5.53 10.04
C LEU A 9 -10.21 5.74 9.43
N ILE A 10 -10.24 6.17 8.16
CA ILE A 10 -11.51 6.29 7.45
C ILE A 10 -12.11 4.90 7.21
N ARG A 11 -13.43 4.79 7.29
CA ARG A 11 -14.14 3.53 7.02
C ARG A 11 -14.40 3.31 5.54
N GLN A 12 -14.66 4.40 4.84
CA GLN A 12 -15.00 4.45 3.41
C GLN A 12 -14.20 5.58 2.76
N ALA A 13 -13.78 5.39 1.51
CA ALA A 13 -13.18 6.46 0.72
C ALA A 13 -14.26 7.47 0.33
N PRO A 14 -14.02 8.80 0.46
CA PRO A 14 -14.92 9.81 -0.08
C PRO A 14 -15.14 9.66 -1.58
N ASP A 15 -16.35 9.98 -2.04
CA ASP A 15 -16.70 9.97 -3.46
C ASP A 15 -15.74 10.88 -4.25
N GLY A 16 -15.26 10.38 -5.40
CA GLY A 16 -14.33 11.11 -6.27
C GLY A 16 -12.86 11.09 -5.84
N LEU A 17 -12.52 10.57 -4.64
CA LEU A 17 -11.12 10.52 -4.18
C LEU A 17 -10.22 9.74 -5.13
N MET A 18 -10.64 8.51 -5.50
CA MET A 18 -9.85 7.67 -6.40
C MET A 18 -9.78 8.24 -7.81
N GLU A 19 -10.81 8.94 -8.26
CA GLU A 19 -10.82 9.63 -9.56
C GLU A 19 -9.81 10.79 -9.57
N ALA A 20 -9.77 11.60 -8.51
CA ALA A 20 -8.80 12.68 -8.34
C ALA A 20 -7.35 12.14 -8.27
N LEU A 21 -7.14 11.05 -7.53
CA LEU A 21 -5.84 10.37 -7.46
C LEU A 21 -5.41 9.85 -8.84
N THR A 22 -6.32 9.18 -9.56
CA THR A 22 -6.05 8.62 -10.89
C THR A 22 -5.79 9.72 -11.91
N ALA A 23 -6.53 10.84 -11.84
CA ALA A 23 -6.30 12.01 -12.69
C ALA A 23 -4.90 12.63 -12.46
N ARG A 24 -4.39 12.58 -11.22
CA ARG A 24 -3.08 13.15 -10.86
C ARG A 24 -1.91 12.20 -11.15
N LEU A 25 -2.09 10.91 -10.90
CA LEU A 25 -1.01 9.91 -10.86
C LEU A 25 -1.08 8.88 -12.00
N GLY A 26 -2.17 8.84 -12.76
CA GLY A 26 -2.36 7.90 -13.86
C GLY A 26 -2.42 6.45 -13.39
N ASP A 27 -1.62 5.60 -14.02
CA ASP A 27 -1.49 4.16 -13.74
C ASP A 27 -0.59 3.83 -12.54
N GLN A 28 0.06 4.82 -11.95
CA GLN A 28 0.90 4.67 -10.76
C GLN A 28 0.13 4.67 -9.45
N VAL A 29 -1.22 4.69 -9.50
CA VAL A 29 -2.09 4.60 -8.33
C VAL A 29 -3.23 3.60 -8.54
N SER A 30 -3.53 2.84 -7.50
CA SER A 30 -4.62 1.86 -7.49
C SER A 30 -5.37 1.89 -6.16
N PRO A 31 -6.67 1.56 -6.16
CA PRO A 31 -7.35 1.24 -4.92
C PRO A 31 -6.87 -0.13 -4.44
N GLU A 32 -6.69 -0.26 -3.12
CA GLU A 32 -6.31 -1.50 -2.47
C GLU A 32 -7.56 -2.28 -2.00
N PHE A 33 -7.37 -3.45 -1.37
CA PHE A 33 -8.45 -4.26 -0.81
C PHE A 33 -9.39 -3.47 0.12
N LEU A 34 -8.87 -2.65 1.05
CA LEU A 34 -9.68 -1.80 1.91
C LEU A 34 -9.75 -0.38 1.36
N GLN A 35 -10.92 0.25 1.41
CA GLN A 35 -11.10 1.61 0.87
C GLN A 35 -10.29 2.68 1.63
N CYS A 36 -9.89 2.37 2.87
CA CYS A 36 -9.00 3.22 3.64
C CYS A 36 -7.54 3.22 3.15
N GLN A 37 -7.19 2.38 2.18
CA GLN A 37 -5.84 2.20 1.66
C GLN A 37 -5.75 2.66 0.21
N VAL A 38 -4.60 3.21 -0.13
CA VAL A 38 -4.21 3.55 -1.49
C VAL A 38 -2.86 2.90 -1.76
N GLU A 39 -2.74 2.26 -2.91
CA GLU A 39 -1.47 1.69 -3.38
C GLU A 39 -0.90 2.64 -4.43
N VAL A 40 0.41 2.90 -4.33
CA VAL A 40 1.17 3.63 -5.35
C VAL A 40 2.34 2.79 -5.81
N CYS A 41 2.63 2.85 -7.11
CA CYS A 41 3.69 2.07 -7.73
C CYS A 41 4.66 2.99 -8.46
N THR A 42 5.96 2.82 -8.21
CA THR A 42 6.98 3.49 -9.01
C THR A 42 6.99 2.94 -10.42
N ARG A 43 7.58 3.71 -11.34
CA ARG A 43 7.98 3.16 -12.63
C ARG A 43 9.11 2.16 -12.46
N VAL A 44 9.41 1.44 -13.55
CA VAL A 44 10.67 0.70 -13.63
C VAL A 44 11.81 1.71 -13.66
N CYS A 45 12.64 1.70 -12.62
CA CYS A 45 13.78 2.59 -12.45
C CYS A 45 15.09 1.81 -12.64
N GLY A 46 16.16 2.51 -13.03
CA GLY A 46 17.51 1.94 -13.07
C GLY A 46 18.21 2.06 -11.70
N PRO A 47 18.78 3.24 -11.37
CA PRO A 47 19.40 3.51 -10.09
C PRO A 47 18.39 3.78 -8.97
N VAL A 48 18.81 3.53 -7.73
CA VAL A 48 18.03 3.81 -6.51
C VAL A 48 17.66 5.29 -6.37
N SER A 49 18.44 6.21 -6.96
CA SER A 49 18.11 7.64 -6.97
C SER A 49 16.80 7.94 -7.71
N GLU A 50 16.55 7.27 -8.84
CA GLU A 50 15.30 7.41 -9.59
C GLU A 50 14.11 6.89 -8.78
N VAL A 51 14.27 5.73 -8.12
CA VAL A 51 13.23 5.18 -7.22
C VAL A 51 12.90 6.19 -6.11
N ARG A 52 13.92 6.80 -5.51
CA ARG A 52 13.73 7.80 -4.46
C ARG A 52 12.97 9.02 -4.96
N GLU A 53 13.35 9.55 -6.11
CA GLU A 53 12.71 10.73 -6.71
C GLU A 53 11.23 10.43 -7.06
N ASP A 54 10.96 9.27 -7.65
CA ASP A 54 9.60 8.85 -8.01
C ASP A 54 8.74 8.63 -6.76
N LEU A 55 9.25 7.93 -5.73
CA LEU A 55 8.54 7.75 -4.47
C LEU A 55 8.23 9.06 -3.75
N LEU A 56 9.15 10.03 -3.76
CA LEU A 56 8.90 11.36 -3.17
C LEU A 56 7.81 12.10 -3.93
N SER A 57 7.85 12.06 -5.27
CA SER A 57 6.83 12.66 -6.13
C SER A 57 5.45 12.03 -5.90
N LEU A 58 5.37 10.70 -5.92
CA LEU A 58 4.13 9.94 -5.66
C LEU A 58 3.56 10.27 -4.28
N ARG A 59 4.40 10.20 -3.23
CA ARG A 59 3.96 10.49 -1.87
C ARG A 59 3.45 11.93 -1.74
N GLN A 60 4.15 12.89 -2.32
CA GLN A 60 3.75 14.30 -2.27
C GLN A 60 2.42 14.51 -3.00
N ALA A 61 2.26 13.94 -4.20
CA ALA A 61 1.03 14.04 -4.97
C ALA A 61 -0.17 13.41 -4.23
N VAL A 62 0.01 12.25 -3.59
CA VAL A 62 -1.06 11.65 -2.77
C VAL A 62 -1.42 12.57 -1.61
N ILE A 63 -0.44 13.10 -0.87
CA ILE A 63 -0.69 14.01 0.27
C ILE A 63 -1.48 15.24 -0.19
N GLU A 64 -1.09 15.86 -1.30
CA GLU A 64 -1.78 17.02 -1.87
C GLU A 64 -3.24 16.70 -2.20
N VAL A 65 -3.48 15.61 -2.94
CA VAL A 65 -4.84 15.23 -3.37
C VAL A 65 -5.71 14.88 -2.17
N ILE A 66 -5.26 14.01 -1.27
CA ILE A 66 -6.13 13.58 -0.16
C ILE A 66 -6.41 14.70 0.84
N ALA A 67 -5.54 15.72 0.92
CA ALA A 67 -5.75 16.86 1.80
C ALA A 67 -6.98 17.70 1.38
N GLU A 68 -7.31 17.74 0.09
CA GLU A 68 -8.53 18.38 -0.42
C GLU A 68 -9.81 17.71 0.10
N PHE A 69 -9.71 16.44 0.53
CA PHE A 69 -10.80 15.67 1.13
C PHE A 69 -10.75 15.65 2.66
N GLY A 70 -9.89 16.47 3.29
CA GLY A 70 -9.72 16.51 4.75
C GLY A 70 -8.98 15.28 5.33
N LEU A 71 -8.21 14.57 4.50
CA LEU A 71 -7.53 13.33 4.87
C LEU A 71 -6.02 13.49 5.01
N SER A 72 -5.38 12.52 5.65
CA SER A 72 -3.94 12.40 5.82
C SER A 72 -3.43 10.97 5.63
N LEU A 73 -2.13 10.85 5.34
CA LEU A 73 -1.44 9.57 5.28
C LEU A 73 -0.80 9.23 6.63
N VAL A 74 -0.82 7.95 6.97
CA VAL A 74 -0.04 7.40 8.09
C VAL A 74 1.06 6.54 7.49
N ALA A 75 2.30 6.74 7.95
CA ALA A 75 3.46 5.95 7.55
C ALA A 75 3.70 4.82 8.57
N ALA A 76 2.78 3.86 8.63
CA ALA A 76 2.86 2.69 9.50
C ALA A 76 2.21 1.48 8.82
N SER A 77 2.72 0.28 9.11
CA SER A 77 2.15 -0.97 8.59
C SER A 77 0.82 -1.32 9.22
N THR A 78 0.56 -0.93 10.47
CA THR A 78 -0.75 -1.10 11.12
C THR A 78 -1.19 0.21 11.75
N HIS A 79 -2.50 0.44 11.75
CA HIS A 79 -3.08 1.57 12.46
C HIS A 79 -3.26 1.20 13.95
N PRO A 80 -2.78 2.03 14.91
CA PRO A 80 -2.57 1.61 16.31
C PRO A 80 -3.83 1.20 17.10
N TYR A 81 -5.01 1.68 16.70
CA TYR A 81 -6.28 1.38 17.39
C TYR A 81 -7.44 1.09 16.43
N ALA A 82 -7.16 0.86 15.15
CA ALA A 82 -8.23 0.60 14.19
C ALA A 82 -8.83 -0.79 14.40
N ILE A 83 -10.14 -0.89 14.22
CA ILE A 83 -10.88 -2.14 14.32
C ILE A 83 -11.23 -2.60 12.90
N ALA A 84 -10.52 -3.62 12.42
CA ALA A 84 -10.63 -4.07 11.03
C ALA A 84 -12.04 -4.53 10.62
N SER A 85 -12.88 -4.97 11.56
CA SER A 85 -14.28 -5.33 11.29
C SER A 85 -15.20 -4.15 10.97
N GLU A 86 -14.77 -2.91 11.19
CA GLU A 86 -15.54 -1.69 10.91
C GLU A 86 -15.21 -1.06 9.55
N LEU A 87 -14.34 -1.71 8.76
CA LEU A 87 -13.84 -1.19 7.49
C LEU A 87 -14.53 -1.84 6.31
N GLU A 88 -14.70 -1.06 5.24
CA GLU A 88 -15.29 -1.53 4.00
C GLU A 88 -14.20 -1.93 3.00
N HIS A 89 -14.41 -3.08 2.34
CA HIS A 89 -13.58 -3.51 1.24
C HIS A 89 -13.99 -2.83 -0.07
N THR A 90 -13.07 -2.75 -1.02
CA THR A 90 -13.32 -2.23 -2.35
C THR A 90 -14.15 -3.24 -3.15
N HIS A 91 -15.28 -2.81 -3.70
CA HIS A 91 -16.15 -3.65 -4.51
C HIS A 91 -15.51 -3.97 -5.87
N LYS A 92 -14.79 -5.09 -5.96
CA LYS A 92 -14.32 -5.71 -7.20
C LYS A 92 -14.49 -7.22 -7.09
N THR A 93 -14.90 -7.88 -8.17
CA THR A 93 -15.16 -9.33 -8.22
C THR A 93 -14.03 -10.17 -7.61
N ARG A 94 -12.76 -9.84 -7.94
CA ARG A 94 -11.58 -10.52 -7.37
C ARG A 94 -11.50 -10.41 -5.84
N TYR A 95 -11.91 -9.28 -5.26
CA TYR A 95 -11.86 -9.05 -3.81
C TYR A 95 -13.05 -9.70 -3.09
N ASP A 96 -14.21 -9.77 -3.75
CA ASP A 96 -15.36 -10.51 -3.24
C ASP A 96 -15.06 -12.01 -3.16
N ASP A 97 -14.41 -12.58 -4.19
CA ASP A 97 -13.94 -13.97 -4.20
C ASP A 97 -12.91 -14.22 -3.07
N LEU A 98 -11.93 -13.33 -2.92
CA LEU A 98 -10.93 -13.42 -1.85
C LEU A 98 -11.57 -13.38 -0.46
N ALA A 99 -12.57 -12.52 -0.26
CA ALA A 99 -13.28 -12.41 1.00
C ALA A 99 -14.13 -13.65 1.29
N GLN A 100 -14.72 -14.25 0.25
CA GLN A 100 -15.47 -15.50 0.34
C GLN A 100 -14.56 -16.68 0.68
N ASP A 101 -13.36 -16.76 0.12
CA ASP A 101 -12.45 -17.88 0.34
C ASP A 101 -11.72 -17.77 1.69
N MET A 102 -11.24 -16.57 2.06
CA MET A 102 -10.41 -16.36 3.24
C MET A 102 -11.21 -16.04 4.52
N GLN A 103 -12.48 -15.67 4.40
CA GLN A 103 -13.43 -15.45 5.51
C GLN A 103 -12.83 -14.60 6.65
N GLN A 104 -12.54 -15.20 7.81
CA GLN A 104 -12.06 -14.46 8.98
C GLN A 104 -10.62 -13.93 8.83
N VAL A 105 -9.83 -14.50 7.91
CA VAL A 105 -8.44 -14.07 7.68
C VAL A 105 -8.40 -12.72 6.97
N VAL A 106 -9.27 -12.51 5.97
CA VAL A 106 -9.36 -11.23 5.24
C VAL A 106 -9.82 -10.09 6.14
N ARG A 107 -10.69 -10.40 7.12
CA ARG A 107 -11.21 -9.42 8.08
C ARG A 107 -10.14 -8.87 9.01
N ARG A 108 -8.92 -9.41 8.98
CA ARG A 108 -7.74 -8.93 9.72
C ARG A 108 -6.67 -8.32 8.82
N MET A 109 -6.88 -8.22 7.51
CA MET A 109 -5.93 -7.63 6.54
C MET A 109 -5.90 -6.10 6.57
N LEU A 110 -5.98 -5.50 7.77
CA LEU A 110 -5.62 -4.09 7.93
C LEU A 110 -4.10 -3.97 8.08
N ILE A 111 -3.39 -4.23 6.99
CA ILE A 111 -1.93 -4.12 6.91
C ILE A 111 -1.53 -3.31 5.69
N CYS A 112 -0.56 -2.42 5.87
CA CYS A 112 0.09 -1.68 4.79
C CYS A 112 1.51 -2.24 4.63
N GLY A 113 1.82 -2.69 3.42
CA GLY A 113 3.14 -3.23 3.07
C GLY A 113 3.88 -2.32 2.10
N MET A 114 5.19 -2.48 2.03
CA MET A 114 6.02 -1.97 0.94
C MET A 114 6.53 -3.18 0.15
N HIS A 115 6.26 -3.20 -1.15
CA HIS A 115 6.76 -4.23 -2.05
C HIS A 115 7.95 -3.68 -2.84
N VAL A 116 9.00 -4.50 -2.97
CA VAL A 116 10.20 -4.15 -3.74
C VAL A 116 10.36 -5.18 -4.85
N HIS A 117 10.30 -4.71 -6.09
CA HIS A 117 10.49 -5.54 -7.28
C HIS A 117 11.90 -5.30 -7.83
N VAL A 118 12.67 -6.37 -8.00
CA VAL A 118 14.03 -6.32 -8.56
C VAL A 118 14.07 -7.18 -9.82
N GLY A 119 14.34 -6.55 -10.96
CA GLY A 119 14.53 -7.26 -12.23
C GLY A 119 15.92 -7.89 -12.30
N ILE A 120 15.96 -9.20 -12.58
CA ILE A 120 17.20 -9.98 -12.79
C ILE A 120 17.05 -10.67 -14.14
N GLU A 121 17.94 -10.38 -15.09
CA GLU A 121 17.88 -10.88 -16.46
C GLU A 121 18.18 -12.39 -16.55
N ASP A 122 19.11 -12.88 -15.72
CA ASP A 122 19.51 -14.28 -15.69
C ASP A 122 18.55 -15.10 -14.83
N ASP A 123 17.88 -16.07 -15.47
CA ASP A 123 16.88 -16.92 -14.84
C ASP A 123 17.46 -17.84 -13.75
N GLU A 124 18.68 -18.38 -13.94
CA GLU A 124 19.33 -19.26 -12.98
C GLU A 124 19.76 -18.46 -11.74
N LEU A 125 20.35 -17.28 -11.95
CA LEU A 125 20.71 -16.35 -10.89
C LEU A 125 19.49 -15.91 -10.09
N ARG A 126 18.35 -15.67 -10.76
CA ARG A 126 17.09 -15.30 -10.09
C ARG A 126 16.63 -16.39 -9.13
N VAL A 127 16.72 -17.67 -9.55
CA VAL A 127 16.34 -18.81 -8.69
C VAL A 127 17.31 -18.97 -7.52
N ASP A 128 18.62 -18.86 -7.78
CA ASP A 128 19.64 -18.96 -6.74
C ASP A 128 19.47 -17.87 -5.67
N LEU A 129 19.28 -16.61 -6.08
CA LEU A 129 19.03 -15.49 -5.18
C LEU A 129 17.75 -15.66 -4.36
N LEU A 130 16.68 -16.21 -4.95
CA LEU A 130 15.46 -16.52 -4.22
C LEU A 130 15.70 -17.57 -3.13
N GLY A 131 16.53 -18.57 -3.40
CA GLY A 131 16.95 -19.55 -2.39
C GLY A 131 17.70 -18.91 -1.22
N GLN A 132 18.46 -17.84 -1.48
CA GLN A 132 19.19 -17.09 -0.46
C GLN A 132 18.33 -16.05 0.27
N ALA A 133 17.17 -15.66 -0.28
CA ALA A 133 16.31 -14.64 0.30
C ALA A 133 15.89 -14.96 1.74
N ALA A 134 15.67 -16.24 2.06
CA ALA A 134 15.30 -16.68 3.41
C ALA A 134 16.34 -16.27 4.49
N TYR A 135 17.61 -16.14 4.11
CA TYR A 135 18.67 -15.66 5.01
C TYR A 135 18.60 -14.14 5.25
N ILE A 136 18.22 -13.37 4.24
CA ILE A 136 18.22 -11.90 4.29
C ILE A 136 16.90 -11.33 4.82
N ILE A 137 15.77 -11.98 4.56
CA ILE A 137 14.42 -11.51 4.95
C ILE A 137 14.32 -11.15 6.44
N PRO A 138 14.84 -11.94 7.40
CA PRO A 138 14.76 -11.56 8.83
C PRO A 138 15.44 -10.23 9.15
N HIS A 139 16.53 -9.91 8.45
CA HIS A 139 17.28 -8.66 8.64
C HIS A 139 16.48 -7.47 8.08
N LEU A 140 15.90 -7.63 6.89
CA LEU A 140 15.03 -6.61 6.29
C LEU A 140 13.78 -6.38 7.15
N LEU A 141 13.17 -7.44 7.67
CA LEU A 141 12.05 -7.34 8.60
C LEU A 141 12.42 -6.53 9.83
N ALA A 142 13.55 -6.85 10.48
CA ALA A 142 14.00 -6.12 11.67
C ALA A 142 14.19 -4.61 11.43
N LEU A 143 14.73 -4.25 10.26
CA LEU A 143 14.98 -2.86 9.88
C LEU A 143 13.72 -2.10 9.42
N SER A 144 12.67 -2.81 9.01
CA SER A 144 11.43 -2.22 8.45
C SER A 144 10.23 -2.27 9.40
N THR A 145 10.42 -2.74 10.64
CA THR A 145 9.31 -2.88 11.60
C THR A 145 8.60 -1.55 11.87
N SER A 146 7.28 -1.54 11.70
CA SER A 146 6.42 -0.36 11.95
C SER A 146 5.02 -0.72 12.46
N SER A 147 4.89 -1.91 13.07
CA SER A 147 3.63 -2.48 13.54
C SER A 147 3.84 -3.24 14.88
N PRO A 148 4.05 -2.52 15.99
CA PRO A 148 4.25 -3.12 17.31
C PRO A 148 2.97 -3.74 17.89
#